data_AF-A0A6L7WWQ1-F1
#
_entry.id   AF-A0A6L7WWQ1-F1
#
_cell.length_a   1.000
_cell.length_b   1.000
_cell.length_c   1.000
_cell.angle_alpha   90.00
_cell.angle_beta   90.00
_cell.angle_gamma   90.00
#
_symmetry.space_group_name_H-M   'P 1'
#
loop_
_entity.id
_entity.type
_entity.pdbx_description
1 polymer ?
#
loop_
_entity_poly.entity_id
_entity_poly.type
_entity_poly.pdbx_seq_one_letter_code
_entity_poly.pdbx_strand_id
1 'polypeptide(L)' 'MAATPVLPKLVGQRVKRREDPRLIQGRGTYVDDVKIAGMQHLAFKRSDIAHGRIGSIDTSAAEEMDGVEA' A
#
# COMPACT_ATOMS: atom_id res chain seq x y z
N MET A 1 -27.93 -33.97 -26.04
CA MET A 1 -26.93 -34.46 -25.06
C MET A 1 -25.72 -33.56 -25.17
N ALA A 2 -25.55 -32.59 -24.26
CA ALA A 2 -24.37 -31.73 -24.26
C ALA A 2 -23.19 -32.47 -23.62
N ALA A 3 -22.03 -32.46 -24.27
CA ALA A 3 -20.82 -33.09 -23.75
C ALA A 3 -20.38 -32.39 -22.46
N THR A 4 -20.16 -33.15 -21.39
CA THR A 4 -19.64 -32.64 -20.12
C THR A 4 -18.24 -32.05 -20.34
N PRO A 5 -17.97 -30.80 -19.95
CA PRO A 5 -16.64 -30.22 -20.12
C PRO A 5 -15.63 -30.96 -19.24
N VAL A 6 -14.49 -31.33 -19.82
CA VAL A 6 -13.36 -31.89 -19.07
C VAL A 6 -12.71 -30.75 -18.29
N LEU A 7 -12.95 -30.71 -16.99
CA LEU A 7 -12.32 -29.74 -16.11
C LEU A 7 -10.88 -30.17 -15.78
N PRO A 8 -9.92 -29.22 -15.72
CA PRO A 8 -8.58 -29.51 -15.22
C PRO A 8 -8.65 -30.10 -13.81
N LYS A 9 -7.74 -31.02 -13.49
CA LYS A 9 -7.70 -31.81 -12.23
C LYS A 9 -7.90 -31.01 -10.94
N LEU A 10 -7.51 -29.73 -10.93
CA LEU A 10 -7.55 -28.86 -9.75
C LEU A 10 -8.82 -27.98 -9.68
N VAL A 11 -9.60 -27.86 -10.75
CA VAL A 11 -10.81 -27.04 -10.76
C VAL A 11 -11.90 -27.72 -9.93
N GLY A 12 -12.46 -26.99 -8.96
CA GLY A 12 -13.46 -27.50 -8.01
C GLY A 12 -12.89 -28.23 -6.80
N GLN A 13 -11.57 -28.41 -6.71
CA GLN A 13 -10.93 -29.08 -5.57
C GLN A 13 -10.64 -28.10 -4.42
N ARG A 14 -10.72 -28.57 -3.18
CA ARG A 14 -10.29 -27.82 -1.98
C ARG A 14 -8.77 -27.89 -1.83
N VAL A 15 -8.06 -27.02 -2.55
CA VAL A 15 -6.59 -26.95 -2.52
C VAL A 15 -6.14 -25.92 -1.46
N LYS A 16 -5.09 -26.24 -0.70
CA LYS A 16 -4.46 -25.27 0.21
C LYS A 16 -3.86 -24.12 -0.59
N ARG A 17 -3.97 -22.89 -0.08
CA ARG A 17 -3.45 -21.72 -0.77
C ARG A 17 -1.93 -21.72 -0.77
N ARG A 18 -1.32 -21.24 -1.85
CA ARG A 18 0.14 -21.24 -2.01
C ARG A 18 0.80 -20.12 -1.22
N GLU A 19 0.08 -19.03 -1.01
CA GLU A 19 0.51 -17.82 -0.33
C GLU A 19 0.48 -17.94 1.21
N ASP A 20 -0.29 -18.88 1.76
CA ASP A 20 -0.48 -19.03 3.22
C ASP A 20 0.84 -19.02 4.00
N PRO A 21 1.86 -19.84 3.65
CA PRO A 21 3.09 -19.91 4.44
C PRO A 21 3.78 -18.55 4.60
N ARG A 22 3.83 -17.72 3.55
CA ARG A 22 4.47 -16.39 3.67
C ARG A 22 3.59 -15.42 4.45
N LEU A 23 2.27 -15.48 4.27
CA LEU A 23 1.34 -14.53 4.90
C LEU A 23 1.17 -14.78 6.40
N ILE A 24 1.04 -16.04 6.83
CA ILE A 24 0.80 -16.38 8.25
C ILE A 24 2.06 -16.36 9.11
N GLN A 25 3.24 -16.22 8.49
CA GLN A 25 4.54 -16.17 9.17
C GLN A 25 5.14 -14.75 9.22
N GLY A 26 4.39 -13.72 8.78
CA GLY A 26 4.93 -12.36 8.68
C GLY A 26 6.04 -12.21 7.64
N ARG A 27 6.07 -13.10 6.64
CA ARG A 27 7.04 -13.09 5.51
C ARG A 27 6.41 -12.57 4.22
N GLY A 28 5.20 -12.01 4.30
CA GLY A 28 4.63 -11.21 3.23
C GLY A 28 5.42 -9.90 3.09
N THR A 29 5.42 -9.34 1.89
CA THR A 29 5.95 -7.99 1.66
C THR A 29 4.83 -7.18 1.04
N TYR A 30 4.40 -6.15 1.75
CA TYR A 30 3.51 -5.09 1.32
C TYR A 30 4.31 -3.82 1.03
N VAL A 31 3.64 -2.78 0.55
CA VAL A 31 4.31 -1.53 0.15
C VAL A 31 5.10 -0.91 1.30
N ASP A 32 4.55 -0.89 2.51
CA ASP A 32 5.19 -0.28 3.69
C ASP A 32 6.32 -1.15 4.30
N ASP A 33 6.44 -2.42 3.88
CA ASP A 33 7.54 -3.28 4.32
C ASP A 33 8.84 -3.00 3.53
N VAL A 34 8.74 -2.31 2.39
CA VAL A 34 9.86 -2.04 1.49
C VAL A 34 10.76 -0.99 2.13
N LYS A 35 12.07 -1.26 2.13
CA LYS A 35 13.12 -0.33 2.59
C LYS A 35 14.15 -0.14 1.49
N ILE A 36 14.38 1.11 1.11
CA ILE A 36 15.35 1.49 0.07
C ILE A 36 16.40 2.40 0.69
N ALA A 37 17.66 2.30 0.26
CA ALA A 37 18.70 3.20 0.74
C ALA A 37 18.35 4.66 0.40
N GLY A 38 18.40 5.55 1.39
CA GLY A 38 18.01 6.95 1.24
C GLY A 38 16.49 7.18 1.14
N MET A 39 15.66 6.20 1.50
CA MET A 39 14.21 6.39 1.56
C MET A 39 13.84 7.48 2.57
N GLN A 40 13.15 8.51 2.09
CA GLN A 40 12.53 9.56 2.91
C GLN A 40 11.06 9.21 3.19
N HIS A 41 10.48 9.89 4.16
CA HIS A 41 9.06 9.78 4.49
C HIS A 41 8.35 11.09 4.15
N LEU A 42 7.05 11.00 3.84
CA LEU A 42 6.21 12.16 3.56
C LEU A 42 5.01 12.20 4.50
N ALA A 43 4.52 13.41 4.75
CA ALA A 43 3.28 13.67 5.46
C ALA A 43 2.44 14.69 4.68
N PHE A 44 1.11 14.57 4.76
CA PHE A 44 0.20 15.49 4.07
C PHE A 44 -0.56 16.36 5.05
N LYS A 45 -0.47 17.69 4.91
CA LYS A 45 -1.47 18.62 5.46
C LYS A 45 -2.67 18.63 4.51
N ARG A 46 -3.84 18.29 5.05
CA ARG A 46 -5.12 18.29 4.32
C ARG A 46 -5.90 19.57 4.58
N SER A 47 -6.89 19.83 3.74
CA SER A 47 -7.81 20.96 3.92
C SER A 47 -8.62 20.79 5.20
N ASP A 48 -8.75 21.88 5.96
CA ASP A 48 -9.58 21.94 7.16
C ASP A 48 -11.05 22.28 6.85
N ILE A 49 -11.35 22.58 5.58
CA ILE A 49 -12.70 22.93 5.09
C ILE A 49 -13.06 22.15 3.82
N ALA A 50 -14.36 21.97 3.57
CA ALA A 50 -14.85 21.24 2.41
C ALA A 50 -14.72 22.02 1.09
N HIS A 51 -14.81 23.35 1.12
CA HIS A 51 -14.72 24.20 -0.06
C HIS A 51 -14.17 25.60 0.29
N GLY A 52 -13.22 26.08 -0.51
CA GLY A 52 -12.62 27.40 -0.35
C GLY A 52 -11.49 27.62 -1.35
N ARG A 53 -10.91 28.82 -1.35
CA ARG A 53 -9.72 29.15 -2.12
C ARG A 53 -8.51 29.22 -1.17
N ILE A 54 -7.39 28.63 -1.57
CA ILE A 54 -6.11 28.79 -0.86
C ILE A 54 -5.62 30.22 -1.09
N GLY A 55 -5.56 31.02 -0.03
CA GLY A 55 -5.00 32.38 -0.08
C GLY A 55 -3.49 32.40 0.04
N SER A 56 -2.96 31.61 0.98
CA SER A 56 -1.53 31.44 1.23
C SER A 56 -1.26 30.10 1.91
N ILE A 57 -0.02 29.64 1.84
CA ILE A 57 0.54 28.52 2.61
C ILE A 57 1.87 29.02 3.16
N ASP A 58 2.10 28.83 4.45
CA ASP A 58 3.37 29.13 5.10
C ASP A 58 4.01 27.81 5.55
N THR A 59 5.16 27.49 4.97
CA THR A 59 5.94 26.28 5.24
C THR A 59 7.19 26.55 6.08
N SER A 60 7.49 27.80 6.42
CA SER A 60 8.75 28.22 7.05
C SER A 60 9.06 27.42 8.32
N ALA A 61 8.08 27.29 9.22
CA ALA A 61 8.25 26.52 10.45
C ALA A 61 8.51 25.02 10.20
N ALA A 62 8.00 24.44 9.12
CA ALA A 62 8.27 23.05 8.76
C ALA A 62 9.67 22.88 8.15
N GLU A 63 10.07 23.81 7.27
CA GLU A 63 11.39 23.83 6.63
C GLU A 63 12.54 24.00 7.65
N GLU A 64 12.29 24.68 8.78
CA GLU A 64 13.27 24.85 9.86
C GLU A 64 13.41 23.61 10.78
N MET A 65 12.52 22.61 10.66
CA MET A 65 12.57 21.43 11.52
C MET A 65 13.69 20.47 11.12
N ASP A 66 14.44 19.99 12.11
CA ASP A 66 15.48 18.98 11.89
C ASP A 66 14.89 17.69 11.30
N GLY A 67 15.52 17.17 10.25
CA GLY A 67 15.06 16.00 9.49
C GLY A 67 13.98 16.26 8.44
N VAL A 68 13.52 17.50 8.26
CA VAL A 68 12.70 17.89 7.10
C VAL A 68 13.61 18.23 5.92
N GLU A 69 13.34 17.60 4.79
CA GLU A 69 14.16 17.73 3.58
C GLU A 69 13.50 18.63 2.52
N ALA A 70 12.16 18.75 2.56
CA ALA A 70 11.33 19.55 1.65
C ALA A 70 9.92 19.78 2.22
#